data_AF-A0A9E2AXW2-F1
#
_entry.id   AF-A0A9E2AXW2-F1
#
_cell.length_a   1.000
_cell.length_b   1.000
_cell.length_c   1.000
_cell.angle_alpha   90.00
_cell.angle_beta   90.00
_cell.angle_gamma   90.00
#
_symmetry.space_group_name_H-M   'P 1'
#
loop_
_entity.id
_entity.type
_entity.pdbx_description
1 polymer ?
#
loop_
_entity_poly.entity_id
_entity_poly.type
_entity_poly.pdbx_seq_one_letter_code
_entity_poly.pdbx_strand_id
1 'polypeptide(L)'
;MSGFFKTSIGRKYAMALSAFFLIIFLIIHLSVNLTSLFSKEVFNEFSHFMGTNPLVQFAMQPVLVFGVVFHFIMGFVLEMKNRSARNVK
;
A
#
# COMPACT_ATOMS: atom_id res chain seq x y z
N MET A 1 -23.58 -5.50 17.03
CA MET A 1 -23.02 -6.18 15.84
C MET A 1 -21.50 -6.06 15.85
N SER A 2 -20.76 -7.17 15.82
CA SER A 2 -19.30 -7.14 15.68
C SER A 2 -18.96 -6.67 14.26
N GLY A 3 -18.39 -5.47 14.11
CA GLY A 3 -17.98 -4.94 12.80
C GLY A 3 -17.05 -5.91 12.05
N PHE A 4 -17.14 -5.94 10.72
CA PHE A 4 -16.42 -6.88 9.84
C PHE A 4 -14.91 -7.00 10.16
N PHE A 5 -14.26 -5.88 10.46
CA PHE A 5 -12.83 -5.80 10.84
C PHE A 5 -12.49 -6.33 12.24
N LYS A 6 -13.48 -6.68 13.07
CA LYS A 6 -13.24 -7.33 14.37
C LYS A 6 -13.06 -8.84 14.23
N THR A 7 -13.57 -9.44 13.15
CA THR A 7 -13.42 -10.88 12.88
C THR A 7 -11.99 -11.22 12.42
N SER A 8 -11.57 -12.47 12.61
CA SER A 8 -10.27 -12.96 12.13
C SER A 8 -10.20 -13.00 10.60
N ILE A 9 -11.30 -13.41 9.97
CA ILE A 9 -11.45 -13.50 8.51
C ILE A 9 -11.40 -12.11 7.87
N GLY A 10 -12.16 -11.14 8.39
CA GLY A 10 -12.16 -9.78 7.87
C GLY A 10 -10.78 -9.12 7.95
N ARG A 11 -10.01 -9.37 9.01
CA ARG A 11 -8.62 -8.90 9.14
C ARG A 11 -7.68 -9.51 8.10
N LYS A 12 -7.83 -10.79 7.78
CA LYS A 12 -7.04 -11.46 6.72
C LYS A 12 -7.30 -10.83 5.35
N TYR A 13 -8.56 -10.63 4.99
CA TYR A 13 -8.91 -9.97 3.73
C TYR A 13 -8.37 -8.54 3.65
N ALA A 14 -8.52 -7.77 4.73
CA ALA A 14 -8.03 -6.40 4.77
C ALA A 14 -6.49 -6.32 4.60
N MET A 15 -5.75 -7.23 5.24
CA MET A 15 -4.30 -7.31 5.08
C MET A 15 -3.89 -7.74 3.67
N ALA A 16 -4.55 -8.74 3.09
CA ALA A 16 -4.24 -9.23 1.76
C ALA A 16 -4.52 -8.16 0.68
N LEU A 17 -5.67 -7.49 0.75
CA LEU A 17 -6.04 -6.46 -0.22
C LEU A 17 -5.13 -5.24 -0.13
N SER A 18 -4.79 -4.79 1.09
CA SER A 18 -3.84 -3.68 1.24
C SER A 18 -2.43 -4.04 0.76
N ALA A 19 -1.94 -5.25 1.04
CA ALA A 19 -0.66 -5.74 0.51
C ALA A 19 -0.66 -5.78 -1.02
N PHE A 20 -1.72 -6.33 -1.61
CA PHE A 20 -1.84 -6.46 -3.06
C PHE A 20 -1.84 -5.10 -3.76
N PHE A 21 -2.58 -4.13 -3.22
CA PHE A 21 -2.54 -2.74 -3.68
C PHE A 21 -1.12 -2.15 -3.60
N LEU A 22 -0.41 -2.34 -2.49
CA LEU A 22 0.95 -1.81 -2.31
C LEU A 22 1.96 -2.46 -3.26
N ILE A 23 1.83 -3.75 -3.57
CA ILE A 23 2.68 -4.43 -4.54
C ILE A 23 2.48 -3.85 -5.94
N ILE A 24 1.23 -3.63 -6.37
CA ILE A 24 0.95 -2.98 -7.66
C ILE A 24 1.58 -1.59 -7.70
N PHE A 25 1.42 -0.81 -6.63
CA PHE A 25 2.06 0.51 -6.51
C PHE A 25 3.59 0.40 -6.67
N LEU A 26 4.25 -0.52 -5.96
CA LEU A 26 5.69 -0.70 -6.02
C LEU A 26 6.18 -1.12 -7.41
N ILE A 27 5.43 -1.97 -8.11
CA ILE A 27 5.76 -2.38 -9.49
C ILE A 27 5.70 -1.16 -10.43
N ILE A 28 4.65 -0.35 -10.35
CA ILE A 28 4.52 0.87 -11.16
C ILE A 28 5.63 1.86 -10.79
N HIS A 29 5.85 2.08 -9.49
CA HIS A 29 6.85 2.99 -8.97
C HIS A 29 8.25 2.61 -9.47
N LEU A 30 8.64 1.34 -9.31
CA LEU A 30 9.92 0.86 -9.79
C LEU A 30 10.03 0.97 -11.32
N SER A 31 8.99 0.57 -12.06
CA SER A 31 8.99 0.63 -13.52
C SER A 31 9.24 2.04 -14.04
N VAL A 32 8.54 3.04 -13.50
CA VAL A 32 8.74 4.44 -13.86
C VAL A 32 10.14 4.91 -13.47
N ASN A 33 10.60 4.61 -12.26
CA ASN A 33 11.95 5.01 -11.83
C ASN A 33 13.06 4.36 -12.66
N LEU A 34 12.91 3.11 -13.11
CA LEU A 34 13.89 2.46 -13.98
C LEU A 34 14.07 3.18 -15.30
N THR A 35 13.04 3.87 -15.82
CA THR A 35 13.18 4.67 -17.05
C THR A 35 14.25 5.76 -16.92
N SER A 36 14.54 6.24 -15.70
CA SER A 36 15.58 7.24 -15.45
C SER A 36 16.99 6.73 -15.79
N LEU A 37 17.18 5.41 -15.84
CA LEU A 37 18.47 4.80 -16.21
C LEU A 37 18.68 4.80 -17.73
N PHE A 38 17.62 4.91 -18.52
CA PHE A 38 17.66 4.76 -19.97
C PHE A 38 17.42 6.07 -20.72
N SER A 39 16.53 6.93 -20.22
CA SER A 39 16.24 8.23 -20.84
C SER A 39 15.69 9.22 -19.82
N LYS A 40 16.28 10.42 -19.83
CA LYS A 40 15.82 11.55 -19.03
C LYS A 40 14.46 12.04 -19.52
N GLU A 41 14.22 12.03 -20.83
CA GLU A 41 13.00 12.49 -21.48
C GLU A 41 11.81 11.62 -21.04
N VAL A 42 11.95 10.29 -21.16
CA VAL A 42 10.89 9.34 -20.78
C VAL A 42 10.55 9.44 -19.30
N PHE A 43 11.56 9.49 -18.43
CA PHE A 43 11.34 9.65 -16.99
C PHE A 43 10.62 10.95 -16.65
N ASN A 44 11.01 12.06 -17.28
CA ASN A 44 10.41 13.36 -17.03
C ASN A 44 8.98 13.44 -17.57
N GLU A 45 8.66 12.81 -18.69
CA GLU A 45 7.29 12.73 -19.22
C GLU A 45 6.36 12.01 -18.24
N PHE A 46 6.76 10.82 -17.76
CA PHE A 46 5.98 10.10 -16.73
C PHE A 46 5.89 10.88 -15.42
N SER A 47 6.98 11.52 -14.99
CA SER A 47 7.00 12.34 -13.78
C SER A 47 6.05 13.55 -13.91
N HIS A 48 6.02 14.19 -15.07
CA HIS A 48 5.12 15.31 -15.33
C HIS A 48 3.66 14.84 -15.34
N PHE A 49 3.35 13.71 -15.99
CA PHE A 49 2.01 13.11 -15.95
C PHE A 49 1.56 12.81 -14.52
N MET A 50 2.39 12.14 -13.71
CA MET A 50 2.07 11.83 -12.32
C MET A 50 1.96 13.09 -11.44
N GLY A 51 2.74 14.14 -11.75
CA GLY A 51 2.76 15.41 -11.05
C GLY A 51 1.59 16.35 -11.36
N THR A 52 0.98 16.23 -12.54
CA THR A 52 -0.04 17.18 -13.02
C THR A 52 -1.42 16.58 -13.17
N ASN A 53 -1.54 15.25 -13.26
CA ASN A 53 -2.83 14.59 -13.38
C ASN A 53 -3.64 14.72 -12.07
N PRO A 54 -4.81 15.40 -12.08
CA PRO A 54 -5.58 15.61 -10.86
C PRO A 54 -6.07 14.32 -10.20
N LEU A 55 -6.33 13.26 -10.98
CA LEU A 55 -6.74 11.97 -10.43
C LEU A 55 -5.59 11.31 -9.67
N VAL A 56 -4.36 11.41 -10.18
CA VAL A 56 -3.17 10.90 -9.49
C VAL A 56 -2.93 11.67 -8.20
N GLN A 57 -2.92 13.00 -8.28
CA GLN A 57 -2.61 13.90 -7.15
C GLN A 57 -3.68 13.88 -6.06
N PHE A 58 -4.96 13.97 -6.41
CA PHE A 58 -6.03 14.19 -5.43
C PHE A 58 -6.82 12.94 -5.05
N ALA A 59 -6.73 11.85 -5.83
CA ALA A 59 -7.35 10.59 -5.46
C ALA A 59 -6.31 9.51 -5.12
N MET A 60 -5.42 9.18 -6.06
CA MET A 60 -4.51 8.04 -5.87
C MET A 60 -3.47 8.29 -4.78
N GLN A 61 -2.94 9.51 -4.64
CA GLN A 61 -1.97 9.83 -3.60
C GLN A 61 -2.57 9.74 -2.18
N PRO A 62 -3.75 10.32 -1.86
CA PRO A 62 -4.40 10.07 -0.57
C PRO A 62 -4.72 8.60 -0.32
N VAL A 63 -5.20 7.87 -1.34
CA VAL A 63 -5.47 6.42 -1.24
C VAL A 63 -4.20 5.64 -0.92
N LEU A 64 -3.08 6.00 -1.56
CA LEU A 64 -1.78 5.39 -1.30
C LEU A 64 -1.32 5.65 0.13
N VAL A 65 -1.38 6.91 0.59
CA VAL A 65 -1.00 7.27 1.96
C VAL A 65 -1.84 6.47 2.96
N PHE A 66 -3.16 6.42 2.76
CA PHE A 66 -4.04 5.62 3.59
C PHE A 66 -3.67 4.13 3.54
N GLY A 67 -3.46 3.56 2.35
CA GLY A 67 -3.13 2.16 2.15
C GLY A 67 -1.84 1.76 2.86
N VAL A 68 -0.79 2.58 2.76
CA VAL A 68 0.49 2.38 3.46
C VAL A 68 0.27 2.42 4.97
N VAL A 69 -0.30 3.51 5.49
CA VAL A 69 -0.51 3.69 6.94
C VAL A 69 -1.36 2.56 7.52
N PHE A 70 -2.47 2.24 6.85
CA PHE A 70 -3.36 1.15 7.25
C PHE A 70 -2.62 -0.19 7.30
N HIS A 71 -1.89 -0.53 6.23
CA HIS A 71 -1.20 -1.81 6.11
C HIS A 71 -0.17 -2.02 7.21
N PHE A 72 0.66 -1.00 7.46
CA PHE A 72 1.70 -1.07 8.50
C PHE A 72 1.10 -1.14 9.90
N ILE A 73 0.15 -0.26 10.24
CA ILE A 73 -0.47 -0.26 11.58
C ILE A 73 -1.16 -1.60 11.84
N MET A 74 -1.96 -2.08 10.89
CA MET A 74 -2.66 -3.36 11.07
C MET A 74 -1.69 -4.55 11.12
N GLY A 75 -0.61 -4.51 10.34
CA GLY A 75 0.46 -5.50 10.40
C GLY A 75 1.07 -5.61 11.80
N PHE A 76 1.50 -4.49 12.40
CA PHE A 76 2.05 -4.47 13.75
C PHE A 76 1.03 -4.89 14.81
N VAL A 77 -0.21 -4.41 14.72
CA VAL A 77 -1.27 -4.77 15.67
C VAL A 77 -1.56 -6.28 15.62
N LEU A 78 -1.61 -6.87 14.42
CA LEU A 78 -1.85 -8.30 14.26
C LEU A 78 -0.65 -9.12 14.75
N GLU A 79 0.57 -8.69 14.46
CA GLU A 79 1.79 -9.33 14.94
C GLU A 79 1.82 -9.39 16.47
N MET A 80 1.57 -8.25 17.14
CA MET A 80 1.50 -8.19 18.60
C MET A 80 0.42 -9.12 19.15
N LYS A 81 -0.79 -9.11 18.57
CA LYS A 81 -1.90 -9.97 19.00
C LYS A 81 -1.59 -11.46 18.82
N ASN A 82 -1.00 -11.82 17.68
CA ASN A 82 -0.63 -13.21 17.39
C ASN A 82 0.47 -13.68 18.33
N ARG A 83 1.46 -12.82 18.62
CA ARG A 83 2.53 -13.12 19.58
C ARG A 83 1.99 -13.32 21.00
N SER A 84 1.09 -12.45 21.46
CA SER A 84 0.45 -12.59 22.79
C SER A 84 -0.46 -13.81 22.90
N ALA A 85 -1.05 -14.28 21.81
CA ALA A 85 -1.91 -15.47 21.80
C ALA A 85 -1.14 -16.80 21.79
N ARG A 86 0.18 -16.77 21.55
CA ARG A 86 1.02 -17.97 21.63
C ARG A 86 1.32 -18.28 23.09
N ASN A 87 0.87 -19.44 23.57
CA ASN A 87 1.25 -20.00 24.87
C ASN A 87 2.66 -20.61 24.83
N VAL A 88 3.65 -19.85 24.40
CA VAL A 88 5.06 -20.24 24.55
C VAL A 88 5.57 -19.56 25.80
N LYS A 89 5.80 -20.35 26.85
CA LYS A 89 6.48 -19.93 28.08
C LYS A 89 7.88 -19.43 27.76
#